data_AF-A0A7I7Q849-F1
#
_entry.id   AF-A0A7I7Q849-F1
#
_cell.length_a   1.000
_cell.length_b   1.000
_cell.length_c   1.000
_cell.angle_alpha   90.00
_cell.angle_beta   90.00
_cell.angle_gamma   90.00
#
_symmetry.space_group_name_H-M   'P 1'
#
loop_
_entity.id
_entity.type
_entity.pdbx_description
1 polymer ?
#
loop_
_entity_poly.entity_id
_entity_poly.type
_entity_poly.pdbx_seq_one_letter_code
_entity_poly.pdbx_strand_id
1 'polypeptide(L)' 'MSTYVLIPGAWHGAWSWRLVAERLRAAGHRAITLTLPGMNDGDDLSRRYQLRDAIEYIAERVRHLESGAVLVAHS' A
#
# COMPACT_ATOMS: atom_id res chain seq x y z
N MET A 1 18.79 -4.44 -5.09
CA MET A 1 17.65 -3.54 -5.34
C MET A 1 16.37 -4.33 -5.15
N SER A 2 15.47 -3.89 -4.29
CA SER A 2 14.23 -4.61 -3.96
C SER A 2 13.01 -3.69 -4.15
N THR A 3 11.84 -4.29 -4.39
CA THR A 3 10.55 -3.57 -4.42
C THR A 3 9.80 -3.82 -3.12
N TYR A 4 9.52 -2.75 -2.36
CA TYR A 4 8.72 -2.77 -1.14
C TYR A 4 7.31 -2.26 -1.44
N VAL A 5 6.31 -3.01 -1.00
CA VAL A 5 4.91 -2.58 -1.01
C VAL A 5 4.49 -2.34 0.44
N LEU A 6 4.27 -1.07 0.77
CA LEU A 6 3.98 -0.59 2.13
C LEU A 6 2.47 -0.43 2.29
N ILE A 7 1.88 -1.27 3.16
CA ILE A 7 0.45 -1.40 3.40
C ILE A 7 0.13 -0.76 4.74
N PRO A 8 -0.69 0.31 4.79
CA PRO A 8 -1.08 0.95 6.04
C PRO A 8 -2.10 0.11 6.81
N GLY A 9 -2.22 0.41 8.11
CA GLY A 9 -3.29 -0.12 8.96
C GLY A 9 -4.58 0.69 8.87
N ALA A 10 -5.57 0.32 9.69
CA ALA A 10 -6.84 1.03 9.75
C ALA A 10 -6.66 2.54 9.97
N TRP A 11 -7.49 3.34 9.30
CA TRP A 11 -7.49 4.82 9.34
C TRP A 11 -6.21 5.51 8.86
N HIS A 12 -5.34 4.80 8.15
CA HIS A 12 -4.13 5.36 7.55
C HIS A 12 -4.16 5.19 6.03
N GLY A 13 -3.45 6.08 5.33
CA GLY A 13 -3.20 5.96 3.90
C GLY A 13 -1.70 5.92 3.59
N ALA A 14 -1.35 6.02 2.31
CA ALA A 14 0.03 6.05 1.83
C ALA A 14 0.90 7.11 2.54
N TRP A 15 0.27 8.21 3.01
CA TRP A 15 0.92 9.30 3.72
C TRP A 15 1.66 8.85 4.98
N SER A 16 1.18 7.80 5.68
CA SER A 16 1.82 7.33 6.93
C SER A 16 3.20 6.74 6.69
N TRP A 17 3.45 6.27 5.47
CA TRP A 17 4.71 5.66 5.06
C TRP A 17 5.71 6.64 4.46
N ARG A 18 5.38 7.95 4.36
CA ARG A 18 6.21 8.93 3.63
C ARG A 18 7.69 8.86 3.98
N LEU A 19 8.02 8.97 5.28
CA LEU A 19 9.41 8.99 5.74
C LEU A 19 10.13 7.65 5.54
N VAL A 20 9.42 6.53 5.62
CA VAL A 20 10.00 5.19 5.37
C VAL A 20 10.26 5.01 3.88
N ALA A 21 9.30 5.39 3.03
CA ALA A 21 9.44 5.31 1.59
C ALA A 21 10.57 6.21 1.07
N GLU A 22 10.73 7.42 1.62
CA GLU A 22 11.86 8.31 1.33
C GLU A 22 13.20 7.64 1.64
N ARG A 23 13.35 7.01 2.82
CA ARG A 23 14.57 6.31 3.21
C ARG A 23 14.87 5.07 2.35
N LEU A 24 13.85 4.27 2.05
CA LEU A 24 14.01 3.09 1.18
C LEU A 24 14.45 3.50 -0.23
N ARG A 25 13.86 4.57 -0.78
CA ARG A 25 14.25 5.11 -2.08
C ARG A 25 15.68 5.65 -2.07
N ALA A 26 16.07 6.38 -1.02
CA ALA A 26 17.44 6.87 -0.84
C ALA A 26 18.46 5.73 -0.75
N ALA A 27 18.07 4.55 -0.24
CA ALA A 27 18.89 3.34 -0.20
C ALA A 27 18.92 2.56 -1.54
N GLY A 28 18.33 3.08 -2.62
CA GLY A 28 18.32 2.42 -3.93
C GLY A 28 17.26 1.31 -4.05
N HIS A 29 16.18 1.38 -3.27
CA HIS A 29 15.03 0.48 -3.39
C HIS A 29 13.85 1.17 -4.07
N ARG A 30 12.93 0.37 -4.62
CA ARG A 30 11.62 0.86 -5.05
C ARG A 30 10.66 0.75 -3.87
N ALA A 31 9.95 1.83 -3.55
CA ALA A 31 8.93 1.83 -2.49
C ALA A 31 7.57 2.27 -3.07
N ILE A 32 6.59 1.38 -2.99
CA ILE A 32 5.20 1.58 -3.40
C ILE A 32 4.37 1.71 -2.12
N THR A 33 3.76 2.88 -1.92
CA THR A 33 2.93 3.17 -0.74
C THR A 33 1.47 3.10 -1.13
N LEU A 34 0.67 2.29 -0.43
CA LEU A 34 -0.74 2.11 -0.74
C LEU A 34 -1.64 2.94 0.17
N THR A 35 -2.80 3.34 -0.35
CA THR A 35 -3.98 3.73 0.42
C THR A 35 -5.07 2.73 0.10
N LEU A 36 -5.65 2.06 1.10
CA LEU A 36 -6.64 1.01 0.87
C LEU A 36 -8.01 1.61 0.48
N PRO A 37 -8.87 0.86 -0.23
CA PRO A 37 -10.23 1.30 -0.55
C PRO A 37 -11.02 1.63 0.72
N GLY A 38 -11.74 2.74 0.70
CA GLY A 38 -12.47 3.29 1.85
C GLY A 38 -11.60 4.13 2.78
N MET A 39 -10.33 4.37 2.44
CA MET A 39 -9.38 5.18 3.22
C MET A 39 -8.76 6.31 2.39
N ASN A 40 -9.14 6.48 1.13
CA ASN A 40 -8.68 7.57 0.29
C ASN A 40 -9.67 8.75 0.30
N ASP A 41 -9.14 9.95 0.12
CA ASP A 41 -9.98 11.13 -0.07
C ASP A 41 -10.85 10.94 -1.33
N GLY A 42 -12.15 11.15 -1.18
CA GLY A 42 -13.13 10.99 -2.27
C GLY A 42 -13.66 9.57 -2.46
N ASP A 43 -13.29 8.61 -1.61
CA ASP A 43 -13.94 7.30 -1.60
C ASP A 43 -15.43 7.42 -1.25
N ASP A 44 -16.27 6.61 -1.89
CA ASP A 44 -17.70 6.54 -1.61
C ASP A 44 -17.96 5.81 -0.29
N LEU A 45 -18.13 6.59 0.78
CA LEU A 45 -18.39 6.06 2.12
C LEU A 45 -19.79 5.48 2.31
N SER A 46 -20.69 5.59 1.32
CA SER A 46 -21.97 4.88 1.34
C SER A 46 -21.80 3.38 1.02
N ARG A 47 -20.69 3.01 0.36
CA ARG A 47 -20.31 1.62 0.12
C ARG A 47 -19.81 0.96 1.40
N ARG A 48 -20.22 -0.28 1.62
CA ARG A 48 -19.61 -1.14 2.65
C ARG A 48 -18.33 -1.80 2.13
N TYR A 49 -17.19 -1.24 2.49
CA TYR A 49 -15.89 -1.85 2.28
C TYR A 49 -15.68 -3.05 3.20
N GLN A 50 -15.09 -4.11 2.67
CA GLN A 50 -14.81 -5.37 3.36
C GLN A 50 -13.32 -5.73 3.24
N LEU A 51 -12.88 -6.69 4.07
CA LEU A 51 -11.52 -7.21 4.00
C LEU A 51 -11.16 -7.73 2.59
N ARG A 52 -12.14 -8.33 1.88
CA ARG A 52 -11.95 -8.80 0.51
C ARG A 52 -11.54 -7.68 -0.43
N ASP A 53 -12.14 -6.50 -0.34
CA ASP A 53 -11.79 -5.36 -1.18
C ASP A 53 -10.31 -4.98 -0.99
N ALA A 54 -9.83 -4.97 0.25
CA ALA A 54 -8.42 -4.70 0.56
C ALA A 54 -7.49 -5.80 0.01
N ILE A 55 -7.86 -7.08 0.15
CA ILE A 55 -7.08 -8.21 -0.38
C ILE A 55 -6.97 -8.13 -1.91
N GLU A 56 -8.10 -7.93 -2.59
CA GLU A 56 -8.15 -7.83 -4.06
C GLU A 56 -7.33 -6.64 -4.54
N TYR A 57 -7.50 -5.49 -3.88
CA TYR A 57 -6.73 -4.27 -4.12
C TYR A 57 -5.22 -4.55 -4.01
N ILE A 58 -4.74 -5.15 -2.91
CA ILE A 58 -3.31 -5.43 -2.72
C ILE A 58 -2.82 -6.46 -3.76
N ALA A 59 -3.55 -7.55 -3.96
CA ALA A 59 -3.15 -8.63 -4.85
C ALA A 59 -3.04 -8.16 -6.30
N GLU A 60 -3.94 -7.30 -6.77
CA GLU A 60 -3.86 -6.68 -8.09
C GLU A 60 -2.56 -5.87 -8.23
N ARG A 61 -2.26 -5.01 -7.25
CA ARG A 61 -1.06 -4.17 -7.28
C ARG A 61 0.25 -4.95 -7.24
N VAL A 62 0.26 -6.12 -6.59
CA VAL A 62 1.43 -7.00 -6.55
C VAL A 62 1.57 -7.83 -7.82
N ARG A 63 0.45 -8.34 -8.40
CA ARG A 63 0.48 -9.19 -9.61
C ARG A 63 1.10 -8.48 -10.82
N HIS A 64 1.00 -7.16 -10.89
CA HIS A 64 1.57 -6.37 -11.98
C HIS A 64 3.06 -6.03 -11.80
N LEU A 65 3.71 -6.50 -10.73
CA LEU A 65 5.13 -6.28 -10.52
C LEU A 65 5.95 -7.36 -11.23
N GLU A 66 6.83 -6.95 -12.15
CA GLU A 66 7.70 -7.85 -12.93
C GLU A 66 8.75 -8.57 -12.06
N SER A 67 9.12 -7.97 -10.93
CA SER A 67 10.06 -8.52 -9.95
C SER A 67 9.33 -8.88 -8.65
N GLY A 68 9.79 -9.92 -7.94
CA GLY A 68 9.30 -10.23 -6.59
C GLY A 68 9.30 -9.01 -5.65
N ALA A 69 8.35 -8.99 -4.71
CA ALA A 69 8.11 -7.88 -3.81
C ALA A 69 8.19 -8.28 -2.33
N VAL A 70 8.67 -7.36 -1.50
CA VAL A 70 8.58 -7.46 -0.04
C VAL A 70 7.32 -6.71 0.41
N LEU A 71 6.35 -7.45 0.94
CA LEU A 71 5.15 -6.86 1.54
C LEU A 71 5.45 -6.46 2.98
N VAL A 72 5.20 -5.20 3.33
CA VAL A 72 5.33 -4.67 4.68
C VAL A 72 3.97 -4.13 5.10
N ALA A 73 3.41 -4.70 6.16
CA ALA A 73 2.11 -4.31 6.71
C ALA A 73 2.26 -3.77 8.14
N HIS A 74 1.37 -2.86 8.52
CA HIS A 74 1.31 -2.30 9.87
C HIS A 74 -0.12 -2.43 10.43
N SER A 75 -0.20 -2.87 11.70
CA SER A 75 -1.41 -3.21 12.46
C SER A 75 -2.05 -4.55 12.16
#